data_AF-A0AAJ4AFV5-F1
#
_entry.id   AF-A0AAJ4AFV5-F1
#
_cell.length_a   1.000
_cell.length_b   1.000
_cell.length_c   1.000
_cell.angle_alpha   90.00
_cell.angle_beta   90.00
_cell.angle_gamma   90.00
#
_symmetry.space_group_name_H-M   'P 1'
#
loop_
_entity.id
_entity.type
_entity.pdbx_description
1 polymer ?
#
loop_
_entity_poly.entity_id
_entity_poly.type
_entity_poly.pdbx_seq_one_letter_code
_entity_poly.pdbx_strand_id
1 'polypeptide(L)'
;MSDVIGSIGQAISLAKRLREISKNIEDAEFKNLLADLNLELADTKLALAEVMEENFQLKTKINELKNSQGSNLNDLVYKGFAYYTEDEDGPFCSACYEVRSQQIRLSKVTGAFTTFGHHKCPSCNEYYGGSV
;
A
#
# COMPACT_ATOMS: atom_id res chain seq x y z
N MET A 1 9.89 13.82 6.59
CA MET A 1 10.83 13.44 5.51
C MET A 1 11.34 14.64 4.73
N SER A 2 10.51 15.64 4.40
CA SER A 2 10.96 16.93 3.83
C SER A 2 12.04 17.63 4.67
N ASP A 3 11.99 17.49 6.00
CA ASP A 3 12.97 18.07 6.91
C ASP A 3 14.40 17.56 6.70
N VAL A 4 14.60 16.28 6.36
CA VAL A 4 15.95 15.69 6.31
C VAL A 4 16.75 16.23 5.11
N ILE A 5 16.12 16.36 3.94
CA ILE A 5 16.73 17.03 2.78
C ILE A 5 17.04 18.50 3.11
N GLY A 6 16.14 19.16 3.84
CA GLY A 6 16.35 20.53 4.31
C GLY A 6 17.59 20.65 5.20
N SER A 7 17.73 19.78 6.20
CA SER A 7 18.88 19.73 7.10
C SER A 7 20.20 19.46 6.36
N ILE A 8 20.22 18.53 5.41
CA ILE A 8 21.43 18.27 4.58
C ILE A 8 21.75 19.49 3.70
N GLY A 9 20.74 20.14 3.12
CA GLY A 9 20.92 21.38 2.37
C GLY A 9 21.53 22.50 3.21
N GLN A 10 21.11 22.61 4.48
CA GLN A 10 21.71 23.53 5.44
C GLN A 10 23.16 23.14 5.77
N ALA A 11 23.45 21.86 5.99
CA ALA A 11 24.80 21.36 6.23
C ALA A 11 25.75 21.68 5.05
N ILE A 12 25.33 21.45 3.81
CA ILE A 12 26.08 21.83 2.60
C ILE A 12 26.31 23.35 2.57
N SER A 13 25.30 24.14 2.93
CA SER A 13 25.43 25.60 2.96
C SER A 13 26.45 26.06 4.01
N LEU A 14 26.51 25.39 5.16
CA LEU A 14 27.52 25.62 6.20
C LEU A 14 28.91 25.20 5.74
N ALA A 15 29.06 24.03 5.12
CA ALA A 15 30.32 23.54 4.57
C ALA A 15 30.87 24.46 3.46
N LYS A 16 30.01 25.04 2.62
CA LYS A 16 30.38 26.07 1.66
C LYS A 16 30.86 27.36 2.34
N ARG A 17 30.18 27.81 3.40
CA ARG A 17 30.63 28.99 4.17
C ARG A 17 31.98 28.74 4.84
N LEU A 18 32.19 27.56 5.41
CA LEU A 18 33.49 27.12 5.95
C LEU A 18 34.57 27.17 4.87
N ARG A 19 34.26 26.76 3.63
CA ARG A 19 35.21 26.79 2.50
C ARG A 19 35.59 28.21 2.10
N GLU A 20 34.66 29.15 2.17
CA GLU A 20 34.98 30.55 1.92
C GLU A 20 35.91 31.12 3.01
N ILE A 21 35.68 30.75 4.27
CA ILE A 21 36.55 31.13 5.39
C ILE A 21 37.95 30.50 5.25
N SER A 22 38.02 29.24 4.82
CA SER A 22 39.28 28.48 4.69
C SER A 22 40.23 29.02 3.63
N LYS A 23 39.77 29.88 2.70
CA LYS A 23 40.64 30.50 1.68
C LYS A 23 41.82 31.25 2.30
N ASN A 24 41.62 31.84 3.47
CA ASN A 24 42.64 32.59 4.21
C ASN A 24 43.49 31.73 5.16
N ILE A 25 43.27 30.41 5.19
CA ILE A 25 44.03 29.47 6.01
C ILE A 25 45.08 28.79 5.12
N GLU A 26 46.36 28.88 5.47
CA GLU A 26 47.45 28.21 4.76
C GLU A 26 47.67 26.77 5.26
N ASP A 27 46.58 26.02 5.38
CA ASP A 27 46.60 24.61 5.75
C ASP A 27 45.96 23.80 4.61
N ALA A 28 46.80 23.04 3.90
CA ALA A 28 46.38 22.23 2.77
C ALA A 28 45.57 21.01 3.20
N GLU A 29 45.85 20.43 4.37
CA GLU A 29 45.13 19.27 4.90
C GLU A 29 43.71 19.68 5.28
N PHE A 30 43.55 20.83 5.95
CA PHE A 30 42.23 21.39 6.27
C PHE A 30 41.41 21.68 5.00
N LYS A 31 42.03 22.25 3.97
CA LYS A 31 41.36 22.55 2.69
C LYS A 31 40.90 21.28 1.97
N ASN A 32 41.72 20.23 1.97
CA ASN A 32 41.36 18.93 1.39
C ASN A 32 40.21 18.28 2.16
N LEU A 33 40.31 18.18 3.48
CA LEU A 33 39.25 17.58 4.31
C LEU A 33 37.90 18.30 4.14
N LEU A 34 37.92 19.61 3.96
CA LEU A 34 36.72 20.40 3.71
C LEU A 34 36.16 20.23 2.29
N ALA A 35 37.02 19.95 1.30
CA ALA A 35 36.58 19.58 -0.04
C ALA A 35 35.89 18.20 0.00
N ASP A 36 36.51 17.23 0.68
CA ASP A 36 35.98 15.88 0.86
C ASP A 36 34.63 15.92 1.59
N LEU A 37 34.52 16.70 2.67
CA LEU A 37 33.24 16.90 3.38
C LEU A 37 32.14 17.45 2.45
N ASN A 38 32.47 18.39 1.57
CA ASN A 38 31.48 18.95 0.64
C ASN A 38 31.02 17.93 -0.40
N LEU A 39 31.92 17.04 -0.86
CA LEU A 39 31.59 15.95 -1.76
C LEU A 39 30.71 14.92 -1.07
N GLU A 40 31.09 14.47 0.12
CA GLU A 40 30.36 13.47 0.89
C GLU A 40 28.92 13.93 1.21
N LEU A 41 28.75 15.21 1.55
CA LEU A 41 27.42 15.80 1.78
C LEU A 41 26.58 15.88 0.49
N ALA A 42 27.21 16.13 -0.66
CA ALA A 42 26.53 16.17 -1.94
C ALA A 42 26.06 14.76 -2.36
N ASP A 43 26.93 13.77 -2.22
CA ASP A 43 26.63 12.36 -2.51
C ASP A 43 25.54 11.83 -1.59
N THR A 44 25.62 12.15 -0.28
CA THR A 44 24.56 11.82 0.69
C THR A 44 23.21 12.43 0.29
N LYS A 45 23.20 13.66 -0.25
CA LYS A 45 21.97 14.30 -0.69
C LYS A 45 21.36 13.60 -1.91
N LEU A 46 22.18 13.14 -2.84
CA LEU A 46 21.73 12.40 -4.02
C LEU A 46 21.17 11.03 -3.61
N ALA A 47 21.91 10.27 -2.82
CA ALA A 47 21.45 8.96 -2.31
C ALA A 47 20.13 9.08 -1.53
N LEU A 48 19.96 10.14 -0.73
CA LEU A 48 18.70 10.38 -0.01
C LEU A 48 17.54 10.68 -0.97
N ALA A 49 17.79 11.42 -2.06
CA ALA A 49 16.76 11.71 -3.06
C ALA A 49 16.27 10.43 -3.75
N GLU A 50 17.19 9.52 -4.10
CA GLU A 50 16.87 8.21 -4.69
C GLU A 50 16.01 7.37 -3.74
N VAL A 51 16.40 7.27 -2.46
CA VAL A 51 15.62 6.53 -1.44
C VAL A 51 14.22 7.13 -1.25
N MET A 52 14.10 8.46 -1.33
CA MET A 52 12.79 9.12 -1.21
C MET A 52 11.89 8.86 -2.42
N GLU A 53 12.47 8.81 -3.62
CA GLU A 53 11.75 8.42 -4.83
C GLU A 53 11.26 6.98 -4.73
N GLU A 54 12.12 6.04 -4.35
CA GLU A 54 11.76 4.63 -4.15
C GLU A 54 10.65 4.51 -3.08
N ASN A 55 10.77 5.22 -1.96
CA ASN A 55 9.75 5.21 -0.90
C ASN A 55 8.40 5.72 -1.41
N PHE A 56 8.40 6.76 -2.25
CA PHE A 56 7.20 7.29 -2.85
C PHE A 56 6.56 6.29 -3.82
N GLN A 57 7.35 5.65 -4.68
CA GLN A 57 6.88 4.60 -5.59
C GLN A 57 6.26 3.42 -4.83
N LEU A 58 6.95 2.93 -3.79
CA LEU A 58 6.46 1.84 -2.95
C LEU A 58 5.16 2.20 -2.23
N LYS A 59 5.05 3.40 -1.66
CA LYS A 59 3.81 3.87 -1.03
C LYS A 59 2.66 3.99 -2.01
N THR A 60 2.95 4.48 -3.22
CA THR A 60 1.97 4.55 -4.30
C THR A 60 1.48 3.15 -4.65
N LYS A 61 2.39 2.18 -4.78
CA LYS A 61 2.03 0.80 -5.07
C LYS A 61 1.22 0.15 -3.96
N ILE A 62 1.57 0.40 -2.70
CA ILE A 62 0.79 -0.06 -1.55
C ILE A 62 -0.62 0.53 -1.59
N ASN A 63 -0.77 1.82 -1.91
CA ASN A 63 -2.09 2.44 -2.02
C ASN A 63 -2.89 1.88 -3.19
N GLU A 64 -2.27 1.66 -4.36
CA GLU A 64 -2.92 0.98 -5.49
C GLU A 64 -3.40 -0.42 -5.10
N LEU A 65 -2.55 -1.21 -4.45
CA LEU A 65 -2.87 -2.56 -4.01
C LEU A 65 -4.01 -2.53 -2.99
N LYS A 66 -3.95 -1.66 -1.99
CA LYS A 66 -5.04 -1.47 -1.00
C LYS A 66 -6.34 -1.05 -1.67
N ASN A 67 -6.30 -0.13 -2.63
CA ASN A 67 -7.50 0.30 -3.35
C ASN A 67 -8.05 -0.80 -4.27
N SER A 68 -7.18 -1.63 -4.85
CA SER A 68 -7.57 -2.79 -5.66
C SER A 68 -8.11 -3.96 -4.83
N GLN A 69 -7.68 -4.09 -3.57
CA GLN A 69 -8.11 -5.16 -2.66
C GLN A 69 -9.27 -4.76 -1.73
N GLY A 70 -9.48 -3.46 -1.46
CA GLY A 70 -10.15 -3.03 -0.22
C GLY A 70 -11.24 -1.99 -0.38
N SER A 71 -12.10 -2.09 -1.41
CA SER A 71 -13.35 -1.33 -1.41
C SER A 71 -14.58 -2.13 -0.96
N ASN A 72 -14.54 -3.47 -0.84
CA ASN A 72 -15.71 -4.28 -0.43
C ASN A 72 -15.33 -5.64 0.16
N LEU A 73 -14.42 -5.70 1.13
CA LEU A 73 -14.24 -6.90 1.93
C LEU A 73 -14.54 -6.54 3.39
N ASN A 74 -15.82 -6.29 3.69
CA ASN A 74 -16.30 -6.58 5.05
C ASN A 74 -15.80 -7.99 5.40
N ASP A 75 -15.28 -8.18 6.61
CA ASP A 75 -14.77 -9.47 7.10
C ASP A 75 -15.88 -10.52 6.99
N LEU A 76 -15.90 -11.20 5.85
CA LEU A 76 -16.90 -12.21 5.54
C LEU A 76 -16.40 -13.53 6.13
N VAL A 77 -17.16 -14.06 7.08
CA VAL A 77 -16.93 -15.35 7.71
C VAL A 77 -17.69 -16.42 6.93
N TYR A 78 -16.98 -17.44 6.45
CA TYR A 78 -17.61 -18.59 5.80
C TYR A 78 -18.33 -19.45 6.85
N LYS A 79 -19.66 -19.59 6.74
CA LYS A 79 -20.48 -20.42 7.64
C LYS A 79 -21.41 -21.31 6.82
N GLY A 80 -21.34 -22.63 7.02
CA GLY A 80 -22.20 -23.59 6.32
C GLY A 80 -21.91 -23.68 4.82
N PHE A 81 -22.72 -23.02 4.00
CA PHE A 81 -22.64 -23.05 2.53
C PHE A 81 -22.35 -21.70 1.86
N ALA A 82 -22.18 -20.63 2.66
CA ALA A 82 -22.07 -19.26 2.17
C ALA A 82 -21.26 -18.37 3.12
N TYR A 83 -20.92 -17.17 2.67
CA TYR A 83 -20.29 -16.14 3.49
C TYR A 83 -21.31 -15.25 4.18
N TYR A 84 -20.97 -14.75 5.37
CA TYR A 84 -21.78 -13.84 6.18
C TYR A 84 -20.89 -12.73 6.75
N THR A 85 -21.44 -11.55 7.02
CA THR A 85 -20.71 -10.53 7.79
C THR A 85 -20.58 -10.93 9.26
N GLU A 86 -19.75 -10.20 10.00
CA GLU A 86 -19.65 -10.37 11.46
C GLU A 86 -20.98 -10.16 12.18
N ASP A 87 -21.84 -9.27 11.68
CA ASP A 87 -23.22 -9.03 12.17
C ASP A 87 -24.22 -10.14 11.77
N GLU A 88 -23.72 -11.27 11.24
CA GLU A 88 -24.50 -12.38 10.70
C GLU A 88 -25.41 -12.01 9.52
N ASP A 89 -25.13 -10.89 8.86
CA ASP A 89 -25.84 -10.49 7.64
C ASP A 89 -25.35 -11.33 6.45
N GLY A 90 -26.28 -11.92 5.71
CA GLY A 90 -25.98 -12.86 4.63
C GLY A 90 -27.24 -13.60 4.16
N PRO A 91 -27.10 -14.63 3.29
CA PRO A 91 -25.86 -15.23 2.80
C PRO A 91 -25.30 -14.57 1.52
N PHE A 92 -23.97 -14.55 1.38
CA PHE A 92 -23.24 -14.12 0.18
C PHE A 92 -22.66 -15.31 -0.60
N CYS A 93 -22.62 -15.20 -1.92
CA CYS A 93 -22.13 -16.22 -2.84
C CYS A 93 -20.62 -16.48 -2.67
N SER A 94 -20.23 -17.71 -2.31
CA SER A 94 -18.82 -18.09 -2.15
C SER A 94 -18.04 -18.06 -3.46
N ALA A 95 -18.60 -18.59 -4.56
CA ALA A 95 -17.93 -18.59 -5.85
C ALA A 95 -17.64 -17.18 -6.37
N CYS A 96 -18.59 -16.24 -6.22
CA CYS A 96 -18.38 -14.85 -6.65
C CYS A 96 -17.37 -14.12 -5.75
N TYR A 97 -17.33 -14.46 -4.47
CA TYR A 97 -16.40 -13.88 -3.52
C TYR A 97 -14.97 -14.37 -3.74
N GLU A 98 -14.77 -15.68 -3.87
CA GLU A 98 -13.44 -16.28 -4.01
C GLU A 98 -12.82 -16.03 -5.39
N VAL A 99 -13.61 -16.09 -6.47
CA VAL A 99 -13.10 -15.98 -7.84
C VAL A 99 -13.04 -14.54 -8.31
N ARG A 100 -13.99 -13.69 -7.87
CA ARG A 100 -14.15 -12.31 -8.39
C ARG A 100 -14.03 -11.24 -7.31
N SER A 101 -13.81 -11.60 -6.04
CA SER A 101 -13.80 -10.68 -4.89
C SER A 101 -15.06 -9.79 -4.83
N GLN A 102 -16.22 -10.35 -5.22
CA GLN A 102 -17.50 -9.65 -5.23
C GLN A 102 -18.45 -10.21 -4.17
N GLN A 103 -18.97 -9.32 -3.33
CA GLN A 103 -19.97 -9.64 -2.30
C GLN A 103 -21.38 -9.65 -2.91
N ILE A 104 -21.75 -10.76 -3.57
CA ILE A 104 -23.08 -10.91 -4.18
C ILE A 104 -24.02 -11.61 -3.20
N ARG A 105 -25.09 -10.93 -2.79
CA ARG A 105 -26.10 -11.49 -1.89
C ARG A 105 -26.93 -12.56 -2.60
N LEU A 106 -27.11 -13.71 -1.97
CA LEU A 106 -27.94 -14.78 -2.49
C LEU A 106 -29.42 -14.46 -2.30
N SER A 107 -30.23 -14.82 -3.29
CA SER A 107 -31.69 -14.68 -3.24
C SER A 107 -32.33 -16.00 -2.81
N LYS A 108 -33.35 -15.95 -1.95
CA LYS A 108 -34.10 -17.16 -1.56
C LYS A 108 -34.92 -17.71 -2.73
N VAL A 109 -34.86 -19.01 -2.93
CA VAL A 109 -35.67 -19.73 -3.93
C VAL A 109 -36.90 -20.32 -3.23
N THR A 110 -38.08 -20.15 -3.83
CA THR A 110 -39.35 -20.66 -3.31
C THR A 110 -40.07 -21.52 -4.35
N GLY A 111 -41.02 -22.36 -3.92
CA GLY A 111 -41.83 -23.21 -4.81
C GLY A 111 -41.10 -24.46 -5.31
N ALA A 112 -41.48 -24.94 -6.50
CA ALA A 112 -40.97 -26.20 -7.08
C ALA A 112 -39.46 -26.20 -7.39
N PHE A 113 -38.81 -25.04 -7.35
CA PHE A 113 -37.38 -24.90 -7.63
C PHE A 113 -36.48 -25.10 -6.40
N THR A 114 -37.07 -25.33 -5.21
CA THR A 114 -36.31 -25.60 -3.97
C THR A 114 -35.54 -26.92 -4.02
N THR A 115 -35.92 -27.86 -4.91
CA THR A 115 -35.18 -29.11 -5.15
C THR A 115 -33.74 -28.86 -5.64
N PHE A 116 -33.48 -27.73 -6.29
CA PHE A 116 -32.14 -27.38 -6.77
C PHE A 116 -31.31 -26.61 -5.72
N GLY A 117 -31.93 -26.16 -4.63
CA GLY A 117 -31.31 -25.39 -3.56
C GLY A 117 -32.24 -24.30 -3.03
N HIS A 118 -32.00 -23.87 -1.79
CA HIS A 118 -32.80 -22.85 -1.12
C HIS A 118 -32.36 -21.41 -1.43
N HIS A 119 -31.17 -21.25 -2.01
CA HIS A 119 -30.60 -19.95 -2.34
C HIS A 119 -30.00 -19.96 -3.75
N LYS A 120 -30.13 -18.85 -4.49
CA LYS A 120 -29.58 -18.70 -5.84
C LYS A 120 -28.80 -17.39 -5.96
N CYS A 121 -27.63 -17.44 -6.59
CA CYS A 121 -26.87 -16.24 -6.91
C CYS A 121 -27.41 -15.57 -8.18
N PRO A 122 -27.75 -14.26 -8.17
CA PRO A 122 -28.21 -13.54 -9.36
C PRO A 122 -27.11 -13.29 -10.39
N SER A 123 -25.82 -13.35 -10.00
CA SER A 123 -24.68 -13.06 -10.88
C SER A 123 -24.16 -14.30 -11.61
N CYS A 124 -23.94 -15.41 -10.88
CA CYS A 124 -23.42 -16.64 -11.47
C CYS A 124 -24.47 -17.75 -11.68
N ASN A 125 -25.73 -17.53 -11.26
CA ASN A 125 -26.83 -18.49 -11.36
C ASN A 125 -26.68 -19.82 -10.60
N GLU A 126 -25.64 -19.97 -9.78
CA GLU A 126 -25.44 -21.13 -8.91
C GLU A 126 -26.48 -21.22 -7.79
N TYR A 127 -26.83 -22.46 -7.43
CA TYR A 127 -27.74 -22.78 -6.34
C TYR A 127 -26.99 -23.29 -5.10
N TYR A 128 -27.49 -22.93 -3.92
CA TYR A 128 -26.87 -23.19 -2.64
C TYR A 128 -27.88 -23.66 -1.60
N GLY A 129 -27.40 -24.43 -0.62
CA GLY A 129 -28.21 -24.90 0.50
C GLY A 129 -29.26 -25.95 0.11
N GLY A 130 -29.02 -26.75 -0.93
CA GLY A 130 -29.79 -27.97 -1.16
C GLY A 130 -29.32 -29.07 -0.22
N SER A 131 -30.24 -29.83 0.37
CA SER A 131 -29.90 -31.07 1.10
C SER A 131 -29.42 -32.12 0.09
N VAL A 132 -28.20 -32.63 0.27
CA VAL A 132 -27.74 -33.88 -0.34
C VAL A 132 -28.50 -35.04 0.30
#